data_AF-W5QNH2-F1
#
_entry.id   AF-W5QNH2-F1
#
_cell.length_a   1.000
_cell.length_b   1.000
_cell.length_c   1.000
_cell.angle_alpha   90.00
_cell.angle_beta   90.00
_cell.angle_gamma   90.00
#
_symmetry.space_group_name_H-M   'P 1'
#
loop_
_entity.id
_entity.type
_entity.pdbx_description
1 polymer ?
#
loop_
_entity_poly.entity_id
_entity_poly.type
_entity_poly.pdbx_seq_one_letter_code
_entity_poly.pdbx_strand_id
1 'polypeptide(L)'
;SKKIVGVFYKANEYAALNPNFVGCVEGALGIRDWLESQGHQYIVTDDKEGPNSELEKHIPDLHVLITTPFHPAYVTAERIQKAKNLQLLLTAGIGSDHIDLPAAAAAGLTVAEVTGSNVVSVAEDELMRILILVRNFLPGYHQAISGEWNVAAIAHRAYDLEG
;
A
#
# COMPACT_ATOMS: atom_id res chain seq x y z
N SER A 1 21.96 -16.87 -1.04
CA SER A 1 20.56 -16.79 -1.50
C SER A 1 19.64 -16.49 -0.32
N LYS A 2 18.54 -15.76 -0.55
CA LYS A 2 17.50 -15.41 0.43
C LYS A 2 16.13 -15.54 -0.24
N LYS A 3 15.10 -15.83 0.55
CA LYS A 3 13.69 -15.86 0.11
C LYS A 3 13.01 -14.56 0.50
N ILE A 4 12.65 -13.76 -0.49
CA ILE A 4 11.94 -12.48 -0.34
C ILE A 4 10.50 -12.68 -0.80
N VAL A 5 9.55 -12.21 -0.01
CA VAL A 5 8.12 -12.20 -0.35
C VAL A 5 7.64 -10.76 -0.43
N GLY A 6 7.01 -10.37 -1.53
CA GLY A 6 6.32 -9.09 -1.70
C GLY A 6 4.81 -9.27 -1.64
N VAL A 7 4.12 -8.48 -0.82
CA VAL A 7 2.66 -8.41 -0.79
C VAL A 7 2.21 -7.05 -1.29
N PHE A 8 1.52 -7.03 -2.42
CA PHE A 8 1.02 -5.82 -3.09
C PHE A 8 -0.40 -6.07 -3.59
N TYR A 9 -1.14 -5.03 -3.96
CA TYR A 9 -2.42 -5.20 -4.65
C TYR A 9 -2.20 -5.67 -6.09
N LYS A 10 -3.17 -6.39 -6.64
CA LYS A 10 -3.17 -6.81 -8.04
C LYS A 10 -3.69 -5.70 -8.95
N ALA A 11 -2.97 -5.41 -10.03
CA ALA A 11 -3.35 -4.36 -10.97
C ALA A 11 -4.02 -4.89 -12.25
N ASN A 12 -3.99 -6.21 -12.51
CA ASN A 12 -4.61 -6.82 -13.69
C ASN A 12 -4.19 -6.10 -14.99
N GLU A 13 -5.13 -5.76 -15.86
CA GLU A 13 -4.88 -5.07 -17.12
C GLU A 13 -4.17 -3.71 -16.96
N TYR A 14 -4.33 -3.03 -15.82
CA TYR A 14 -3.77 -1.70 -15.60
C TYR A 14 -2.24 -1.71 -15.49
N ALA A 15 -1.64 -2.83 -15.07
CA ALA A 15 -0.18 -2.97 -15.02
C ALA A 15 0.46 -2.81 -16.40
N ALA A 16 -0.19 -3.30 -17.45
CA ALA A 16 0.31 -3.22 -18.82
C ALA A 16 0.14 -1.82 -19.44
N LEU A 17 -0.77 -1.00 -18.90
CA LEU A 17 -1.05 0.34 -19.43
C LEU A 17 0.01 1.37 -19.01
N ASN A 18 0.77 1.11 -17.94
CA ASN A 18 1.78 2.04 -17.45
C ASN A 18 3.02 1.28 -16.96
N PRO A 19 4.15 1.32 -17.69
CA PRO A 19 5.38 0.61 -17.30
C PRO A 19 6.00 1.12 -15.99
N ASN A 20 5.63 2.33 -15.55
CA ASN A 20 6.08 2.88 -14.27
C ASN A 20 5.18 2.45 -13.09
N PHE A 21 4.13 1.66 -13.33
CA PHE A 21 3.21 1.21 -12.29
C PHE A 21 3.78 0.02 -11.50
N VAL A 22 4.81 0.28 -10.72
CA VAL A 22 5.59 -0.78 -10.04
C VAL A 22 4.99 -1.24 -8.71
N GLY A 23 4.03 -0.50 -8.13
CA GLY A 23 3.44 -0.76 -6.80
C GLY A 23 2.43 -1.91 -6.73
N CYS A 24 2.36 -2.75 -7.75
CA CYS A 24 1.40 -3.86 -7.87
C CYS A 24 2.10 -5.23 -7.96
N VAL A 25 1.34 -6.32 -7.90
CA VAL A 25 1.87 -7.69 -8.04
C VAL A 25 2.65 -7.88 -9.33
N GLU A 26 2.09 -7.41 -10.45
CA GLU A 26 2.68 -7.54 -11.79
C GLU A 26 3.95 -6.70 -11.95
N GLY A 27 3.97 -5.49 -11.36
CA GLY A 27 5.10 -4.57 -11.39
C GLY A 27 6.21 -4.93 -10.41
N ALA A 28 5.88 -5.57 -9.27
CA ALA A 28 6.80 -6.12 -8.30
C ALA A 28 7.96 -5.17 -7.90
N LEU A 29 7.63 -3.88 -7.72
CA LEU A 29 8.56 -2.78 -7.46
C LEU A 29 9.67 -2.57 -8.53
N GLY A 30 9.62 -3.29 -9.65
CA GLY A 30 10.65 -3.27 -10.68
C GLY A 30 11.97 -3.94 -10.25
N ILE A 31 11.96 -4.75 -9.20
CA ILE A 31 13.20 -5.32 -8.61
C ILE A 31 13.41 -6.81 -8.86
N ARG A 32 12.50 -7.48 -9.59
CA ARG A 32 12.56 -8.94 -9.83
C ARG A 32 13.88 -9.37 -10.45
N ASP A 33 14.22 -8.83 -11.62
CA ASP A 33 15.43 -9.21 -12.35
C ASP A 33 16.69 -8.95 -11.52
N TRP A 34 16.72 -7.85 -10.77
CA TRP A 34 17.83 -7.51 -9.89
C TRP A 34 18.00 -8.50 -8.73
N LEU A 35 16.92 -8.92 -8.07
CA LEU A 35 16.97 -9.93 -7.02
C LEU A 35 17.38 -11.31 -7.55
N GLU A 36 16.79 -11.73 -8.67
CA GLU A 36 17.05 -13.05 -9.27
C GLU A 36 18.48 -13.13 -9.82
N SER A 37 19.01 -12.05 -10.40
CA SER A 37 20.41 -11.98 -10.87
C SER A 37 21.45 -12.19 -9.76
N GLN A 38 21.09 -11.90 -8.50
CA GLN A 38 21.92 -12.14 -7.31
C GLN A 38 21.68 -13.52 -6.67
N GLY A 39 20.84 -14.35 -7.29
CA GLY A 39 20.50 -15.68 -6.82
C GLY A 39 19.50 -15.70 -5.66
N HIS A 40 18.73 -14.63 -5.45
CA HIS A 40 17.64 -14.61 -4.49
C HIS A 40 16.34 -15.13 -5.13
N GLN A 41 15.43 -15.66 -4.30
CA GLN A 41 14.08 -15.99 -4.72
C GLN A 41 13.14 -14.83 -4.39
N TYR A 42 12.34 -14.38 -5.36
CA TYR A 42 11.34 -13.34 -5.14
C TYR A 42 9.93 -13.82 -5.49
N ILE A 43 9.12 -14.05 -4.45
CA ILE A 43 7.71 -14.44 -4.57
C ILE A 43 6.86 -13.19 -4.36
N VAL A 44 5.85 -12.98 -5.19
CA VAL A 44 4.97 -11.81 -5.11
C VAL A 44 3.52 -12.27 -5.18
N THR A 45 2.67 -11.77 -4.28
CA THR A 45 1.26 -12.17 -4.17
C THR A 45 0.39 -11.01 -3.66
N ASP A 46 -0.90 -11.02 -3.99
CA ASP A 46 -1.93 -10.23 -3.32
C ASP A 46 -2.72 -11.04 -2.27
N ASP A 47 -2.63 -12.36 -2.33
CA ASP A 47 -3.33 -13.27 -1.43
C ASP A 47 -2.64 -13.34 -0.05
N LYS A 48 -3.20 -12.60 0.91
CA LYS A 48 -2.62 -12.35 2.24
C LYS A 48 -3.52 -12.75 3.42
N GLU A 49 -4.75 -13.20 3.15
CA GLU A 49 -5.79 -13.40 4.17
C GLU A 49 -6.22 -14.85 4.34
N GLY A 50 -6.38 -15.24 5.60
CA GLY A 50 -6.79 -16.60 5.96
C GLY A 50 -5.63 -17.61 5.96
N PRO A 51 -5.85 -18.77 6.61
CA PRO A 51 -4.79 -19.76 6.90
C PRO A 51 -4.24 -20.46 5.65
N ASN A 52 -4.94 -20.37 4.52
CA ASN A 52 -4.58 -21.03 3.27
C ASN A 52 -4.05 -20.06 2.20
N SER A 53 -3.86 -18.78 2.56
CA SER A 53 -3.36 -17.76 1.63
C SER A 53 -1.96 -18.10 1.13
N GLU A 54 -1.62 -17.59 -0.06
CA GLU A 54 -0.27 -17.72 -0.62
C GLU A 54 0.81 -17.17 0.33
N LEU A 55 0.52 -16.06 1.02
CA LEU A 55 1.42 -15.53 2.06
C LEU A 55 1.70 -16.57 3.16
N GLU A 56 0.68 -17.21 3.72
CA GLU A 56 0.85 -18.20 4.82
C GLU A 56 1.74 -19.38 4.42
N LYS A 57 1.73 -19.78 3.14
CA LYS A 57 2.60 -20.86 2.62
C LYS A 57 4.09 -20.51 2.69
N HIS A 58 4.43 -19.22 2.78
CA HIS A 58 5.82 -18.75 2.77
C HIS A 58 6.26 -18.13 4.09
N ILE A 59 5.33 -17.81 5.00
CA ILE A 59 5.66 -17.33 6.34
C ILE A 59 6.71 -18.21 7.04
N PRO A 60 6.62 -19.55 7.05
CA PRO A 60 7.55 -20.39 7.81
C PRO A 60 9.03 -20.22 7.45
N ASP A 61 9.35 -19.89 6.19
CA ASP A 61 10.72 -19.97 5.66
C ASP A 61 11.21 -18.70 4.91
N LEU A 62 10.36 -17.67 4.75
CA LEU A 62 10.78 -16.39 4.19
C LEU A 62 11.81 -15.68 5.09
N HIS A 63 12.70 -14.90 4.46
CA HIS A 63 13.73 -14.13 5.15
C HIS A 63 13.39 -12.64 5.23
N VAL A 64 12.76 -12.14 4.17
CA VAL A 64 12.33 -10.74 4.04
C VAL A 64 10.87 -10.74 3.60
N LEU A 65 10.05 -9.94 4.26
CA LEU A 65 8.70 -9.62 3.80
C LEU A 65 8.64 -8.13 3.47
N ILE A 66 8.25 -7.83 2.23
CA ILE A 66 7.95 -6.50 1.73
C ILE A 66 6.44 -6.37 1.67
N THR A 67 5.89 -5.34 2.32
CA THR A 67 4.44 -5.06 2.41
C THR A 67 4.19 -3.61 2.02
N THR A 68 2.94 -3.24 1.73
CA THR A 68 2.56 -1.86 1.40
C THR A 68 1.30 -1.45 2.16
N PRO A 69 1.17 -0.20 2.64
CA PRO A 69 -0.02 0.25 3.36
C PRO A 69 -1.30 0.21 2.51
N PHE A 70 -1.19 0.26 1.18
CA PHE A 70 -2.33 0.21 0.27
C PHE A 70 -2.98 -1.17 0.18
N HIS A 71 -2.26 -2.24 0.56
CA HIS A 71 -2.76 -3.62 0.64
C HIS A 71 -1.98 -4.39 1.73
N PRO A 72 -2.23 -4.07 3.02
CA PRO A 72 -1.30 -4.39 4.09
C PRO A 72 -1.30 -5.87 4.44
N ALA A 73 -0.12 -6.49 4.41
CA ALA A 73 0.09 -7.80 5.02
C ALA A 73 0.18 -7.65 6.54
N TYR A 74 -0.92 -7.92 7.26
CA TYR A 74 -0.91 -7.82 8.71
C TYR A 74 0.08 -8.81 9.34
N VAL A 75 1.16 -8.31 9.96
CA VAL A 75 2.21 -9.13 10.57
C VAL A 75 1.95 -9.24 12.07
N THR A 76 1.05 -10.16 12.42
CA THR A 76 0.65 -10.41 13.81
C THR A 76 1.74 -11.14 14.59
N ALA A 77 1.67 -11.09 15.94
CA ALA A 77 2.53 -11.91 16.80
C ALA A 77 2.50 -13.41 16.45
N GLU A 78 1.34 -13.96 16.06
CA GLU A 78 1.20 -15.36 15.63
C GLU A 78 2.02 -15.65 14.36
N ARG A 79 1.95 -14.76 13.36
CA ARG A 79 2.74 -14.88 12.12
C ARG A 79 4.23 -14.77 12.40
N ILE A 80 4.64 -13.85 13.28
CA ILE A 80 6.04 -13.69 13.71
C ILE A 80 6.56 -14.98 14.36
N GLN A 81 5.77 -15.61 15.24
CA GLN A 81 6.17 -16.88 15.87
C GLN A 81 6.33 -18.03 14.87
N LYS A 82 5.54 -18.05 13.79
CA LYS A 82 5.64 -19.03 12.70
C LYS A 82 6.84 -18.76 11.79
N ALA A 83 7.26 -17.50 11.63
CA ALA A 83 8.26 -17.06 10.67
C ALA A 83 9.71 -17.32 11.11
N LYS A 84 10.16 -18.58 11.02
CA LYS A 84 11.45 -19.03 11.61
C LYS A 84 12.69 -18.36 11.02
N ASN A 85 12.62 -17.95 9.76
CA ASN A 85 13.75 -17.37 9.04
C ASN A 85 13.63 -15.85 8.86
N LEU A 86 12.53 -15.23 9.30
CA LEU A 86 12.27 -13.82 9.08
C LEU A 86 13.31 -12.97 9.83
N GLN A 87 13.89 -12.01 9.12
CA GLN A 87 14.91 -11.09 9.64
C GLN A 87 14.54 -9.63 9.42
N LEU A 88 13.80 -9.33 8.35
CA LEU A 88 13.53 -7.98 7.88
C LEU A 88 12.09 -7.82 7.37
N LEU A 89 11.42 -6.80 7.88
CA LEU A 89 10.13 -6.32 7.43
C LEU A 89 10.33 -4.95 6.78
N LEU A 90 9.96 -4.82 5.51
CA LEU A 90 10.05 -3.58 4.74
C LEU A 90 8.66 -3.09 4.32
N THR A 91 8.34 -1.86 4.67
CA THR A 91 7.17 -1.17 4.14
C THR A 91 7.56 -0.39 2.89
N ALA A 92 7.03 -0.79 1.73
CA ALA A 92 7.09 -0.04 0.48
C ALA A 92 6.09 1.13 0.54
N GLY A 93 6.48 2.17 1.27
CA GLY A 93 5.67 3.34 1.61
C GLY A 93 6.04 3.89 2.98
N ILE A 94 5.08 4.54 3.65
CA ILE A 94 5.19 5.08 5.01
C ILE A 94 3.98 4.58 5.81
N GLY A 95 4.21 4.15 7.06
CA GLY A 95 3.18 3.59 7.94
C GLY A 95 3.32 2.08 8.09
N SER A 96 3.85 1.66 9.24
CA SER A 96 4.14 0.26 9.57
C SER A 96 3.24 -0.28 10.70
N ASP A 97 2.07 0.33 10.92
CA ASP A 97 1.08 -0.01 11.95
C ASP A 97 0.38 -1.35 11.73
N HIS A 98 0.43 -1.88 10.50
CA HIS A 98 -0.01 -3.23 10.17
C HIS A 98 0.95 -4.33 10.65
N ILE A 99 2.07 -3.96 11.28
CA ILE A 99 3.00 -4.88 11.94
C ILE A 99 2.82 -4.74 13.45
N ASP A 100 2.77 -5.88 14.16
CA ASP A 100 2.87 -5.89 15.62
C ASP A 100 4.32 -5.52 16.02
N LEU A 101 4.58 -4.22 16.14
CA LEU A 101 5.91 -3.68 16.43
C LEU A 101 6.48 -4.18 17.77
N PRO A 102 5.70 -4.28 18.87
CA PRO A 102 6.17 -4.91 20.09
C PRO A 102 6.62 -6.36 19.90
N ALA A 103 5.84 -7.18 19.19
CA ALA A 103 6.21 -8.57 18.92
C ALA A 103 7.45 -8.66 18.00
N ALA A 104 7.55 -7.80 16.99
CA ALA A 104 8.70 -7.74 16.09
C ALA A 104 9.98 -7.36 16.84
N ALA A 105 9.90 -6.35 17.73
CA ALA A 105 11.02 -5.94 18.57
C ALA A 105 11.45 -7.05 19.54
N ALA A 106 10.48 -7.72 20.19
CA ALA A 106 10.76 -8.84 21.09
C ALA A 106 11.39 -10.04 20.37
N ALA A 107 11.06 -10.24 19.09
CA ALA A 107 11.65 -11.26 18.23
C ALA A 107 12.99 -10.83 17.59
N GLY A 108 13.48 -9.61 17.85
CA GLY A 108 14.74 -9.10 17.30
C GLY A 108 14.70 -8.81 15.79
N LEU A 109 13.50 -8.58 15.23
CA LEU A 109 13.32 -8.27 13.81
C LEU A 109 13.65 -6.81 13.52
N THR A 110 14.15 -6.54 12.32
CA THR A 110 14.24 -5.17 11.80
C THR A 110 12.95 -4.81 11.07
N VAL A 111 12.37 -3.66 11.41
CA VAL A 111 11.26 -3.04 10.67
C VAL A 111 11.76 -1.72 10.11
N ALA A 112 11.60 -1.51 8.81
CA ALA A 112 11.96 -0.26 8.16
C ALA A 112 10.93 0.13 7.09
N GLU A 113 10.87 1.41 6.80
CA GLU A 113 9.98 2.02 5.80
C GLU A 113 10.72 3.13 5.06
N VAL A 114 10.13 3.67 4.00
CA VAL A 114 10.77 4.69 3.15
C VAL A 114 10.32 6.08 3.58
N THR A 115 10.79 6.52 4.75
CA THR A 115 10.44 7.82 5.34
C THR A 115 10.64 8.97 4.35
N GLY A 116 9.62 9.81 4.17
CA GLY A 116 9.63 10.94 3.24
C GLY A 116 9.20 10.62 1.80
N SER A 117 9.05 9.35 1.42
CA SER A 117 8.78 8.95 0.02
C SER A 117 7.47 9.49 -0.59
N ASN A 118 6.43 9.72 0.20
CA ASN A 118 5.11 10.15 -0.30
C ASN A 118 4.52 11.35 0.46
N VAL A 119 5.31 12.07 1.27
CA VAL A 119 4.79 13.15 2.13
C VAL A 119 4.19 14.31 1.33
N VAL A 120 4.79 14.64 0.18
CA VAL A 120 4.24 15.67 -0.74
C VAL A 120 2.93 15.19 -1.33
N SER A 121 2.86 13.94 -1.78
CA SER A 121 1.65 13.36 -2.38
C SER A 121 0.47 13.36 -1.42
N VAL A 122 0.69 13.03 -0.14
CA VAL A 122 -0.36 13.07 0.88
C VAL A 122 -0.77 14.51 1.19
N ALA A 123 0.18 15.43 1.33
CA ALA A 123 -0.12 16.85 1.58
C ALA A 123 -0.93 17.49 0.43
N GLU A 124 -0.61 17.15 -0.82
CA GLU A 124 -1.38 17.57 -2.00
C GLU A 124 -2.81 17.01 -1.97
N ASP A 125 -2.99 15.72 -1.67
CA ASP A 125 -4.30 15.07 -1.58
C ASP A 125 -5.15 15.64 -0.44
N GLU A 126 -4.55 15.96 0.71
CA GLU A 126 -5.23 16.61 1.84
C GLU A 126 -5.75 18.00 1.47
N LEU A 127 -4.92 18.86 0.88
CA LEU A 127 -5.31 20.20 0.47
C LEU A 127 -6.39 20.15 -0.63
N MET A 128 -6.26 19.23 -1.58
CA MET A 128 -7.29 18.97 -2.59
C MET A 128 -8.63 18.60 -1.94
N ARG A 129 -8.64 17.67 -0.97
CA ARG A 129 -9.87 17.24 -0.29
C ARG A 129 -10.50 18.36 0.54
N ILE A 130 -9.69 19.19 1.19
CA ILE A 130 -10.16 20.40 1.88
C ILE A 130 -10.95 21.27 0.89
N LEU A 131 -10.39 21.56 -0.28
CA LEU A 131 -11.05 22.37 -1.31
C LEU A 131 -12.31 21.69 -1.87
N ILE A 132 -12.27 20.38 -2.14
CA ILE A 132 -13.43 19.62 -2.63
C ILE A 132 -14.62 19.77 -1.68
N LEU A 133 -14.38 19.66 -0.38
CA LEU A 133 -15.43 19.73 0.64
C LEU A 133 -15.91 21.17 0.85
N VAL A 134 -15.00 22.12 1.08
CA VAL A 134 -15.33 23.53 1.36
C VAL A 134 -16.07 24.19 0.19
N ARG A 135 -15.66 23.87 -1.05
CA ARG A 135 -16.26 24.43 -2.28
C ARG A 135 -17.44 23.62 -2.81
N ASN A 136 -17.86 22.57 -2.10
CA ASN A 136 -19.00 21.74 -2.44
C ASN A 136 -18.93 21.14 -3.86
N PHE A 137 -17.76 20.66 -4.28
CA PHE A 137 -17.51 20.21 -5.65
C PHE A 137 -18.31 18.96 -6.03
N LEU A 138 -18.39 17.95 -5.15
CA LEU A 138 -19.00 16.65 -5.47
C LEU A 138 -20.49 16.76 -5.86
N PRO A 139 -21.35 17.52 -5.15
CA PRO A 139 -22.72 17.74 -5.61
C PRO A 139 -22.82 18.44 -6.98
N GLY A 140 -21.92 19.37 -7.29
CA GLY A 140 -21.88 20.02 -8.60
C GLY A 140 -21.48 19.06 -9.72
N TYR A 141 -20.48 18.21 -9.48
CA TYR A 141 -20.12 17.14 -10.39
C TYR A 141 -21.29 16.17 -10.63
N HIS A 142 -22.01 15.78 -9.58
CA HIS A 142 -23.20 14.92 -9.71
C HIS A 142 -24.30 15.54 -10.58
N GLN A 143 -24.60 16.84 -10.43
CA GLN A 143 -25.55 17.51 -11.32
C GLN A 143 -25.09 17.46 -12.79
N ALA A 144 -23.80 17.69 -13.06
CA ALA A 144 -23.27 17.69 -14.41
C ALA A 144 -23.43 16.34 -15.11
N ILE A 145 -23.15 15.23 -14.41
CA ILE A 145 -23.30 13.88 -14.98
C ILE A 145 -24.76 13.38 -15.01
N SER A 146 -25.66 13.99 -14.22
CA SER A 146 -27.10 13.68 -14.26
C SER A 146 -27.88 14.58 -15.23
N GLY A 147 -27.24 15.58 -15.84
CA GLY A 147 -27.88 16.53 -16.75
C GLY A 147 -28.73 17.59 -16.05
N GLU A 148 -28.52 17.80 -14.75
CA GLU A 148 -29.19 18.83 -13.96
C GLU A 148 -28.48 20.18 -14.05
N TRP A 149 -29.24 21.26 -13.82
CA TRP A 149 -28.70 22.60 -13.67
C TRP A 149 -29.45 23.36 -12.58
N ASN A 150 -28.96 23.26 -11.34
CA ASN A 150 -29.49 23.97 -10.18
C ASN A 150 -28.37 24.58 -9.35
N VAL A 151 -27.99 25.80 -9.72
CA VAL A 151 -26.90 26.56 -9.08
C VAL A 151 -27.14 26.79 -7.59
N ALA A 152 -28.37 27.16 -7.20
CA ALA A 152 -28.69 27.46 -5.80
C ALA A 152 -28.53 26.23 -4.89
N ALA A 153 -28.85 25.03 -5.40
CA ALA A 153 -28.67 23.78 -4.66
C ALA A 153 -27.18 23.47 -4.36
N ILE A 154 -26.24 24.02 -5.11
CA ILE A 154 -24.79 23.89 -4.84
C ILE A 154 -24.31 25.06 -3.98
N ALA A 155 -24.63 26.29 -4.40
CA ALA A 155 -24.07 27.52 -3.84
C ALA A 155 -24.41 27.74 -2.36
N HIS A 156 -25.58 27.28 -1.88
CA HIS A 156 -25.99 27.48 -0.48
C HIS A 156 -25.08 26.79 0.57
N ARG A 157 -24.18 25.90 0.14
CA ARG A 157 -23.17 25.22 0.98
C ARG A 157 -21.75 25.33 0.43
N ALA A 158 -21.51 26.16 -0.57
CA ALA A 158 -20.19 26.39 -1.13
C ALA A 158 -19.59 27.65 -0.51
N TYR A 159 -18.39 27.52 0.05
CA TYR A 159 -17.66 28.61 0.68
C TYR A 159 -16.26 28.76 0.05
N ASP A 160 -15.65 29.91 0.24
CA ASP A 160 -14.22 30.07 0.01
C ASP A 160 -13.43 29.46 1.18
N LEU A 161 -12.18 29.07 0.91
CA LEU A 161 -11.27 28.61 1.96
C LEU A 161 -10.66 29.79 2.74
N GLU A 162 -10.63 30.97 2.14
CA GLU A 162 -10.27 32.22 2.81
C GLU A 162 -11.24 32.50 3.96
N GLY A 163 -10.69 32.88 5.11
CA GLY A 163 -11.43 33.14 6.36
C GLY A 163 -11.57 34.63 6.66
#